data_AF-A0A1G9NYJ0-F1
#
_entry.id   AF-A0A1G9NYJ0-F1
#
_cell.length_a   1.000
_cell.length_b   1.000
_cell.length_c   1.000
_cell.angle_alpha   90.00
_cell.angle_beta   90.00
_cell.angle_gamma   90.00
#
_symmetry.space_group_name_H-M   'P 1'
#
loop_
_entity.id
_entity.type
_entity.pdbx_description
1 polymer ?
#
loop_
_entity_poly.entity_id
_entity_poly.type
_entity_poly.pdbx_seq_one_letter_code
_entity_poly.pdbx_strand_id
1 'polypeptide(L)' 'MFSNIGIPGLILILTLALIIFGPKKLPEIGRAFGQTLKEFKKSTRELTDDVMKDVEEEKQKLTK' A
#
# COMPACT_ATOMS: atom_id res chain seq x y z
N MET A 1 -14.42 4.90 28.03
CA MET A 1 -13.38 5.85 28.51
C MET A 1 -12.27 6.12 27.49
N PHE A 2 -11.91 5.18 26.60
CA PHE A 2 -10.86 5.41 25.58
C PHE A 2 -11.33 6.17 24.31
N SER A 3 -12.63 6.28 24.02
CA SER A 3 -13.11 6.96 22.81
C SER A 3 -12.89 8.48 22.78
N ASN A 4 -12.58 9.11 23.93
CA ASN A 4 -12.23 10.54 24.00
C ASN A 4 -10.73 10.80 23.75
N ILE A 5 -9.93 9.75 23.59
CA ILE A 5 -8.47 9.89 23.47
C ILE A 5 -8.05 10.36 22.07
N GLY A 6 -8.89 10.19 21.05
CA GLY A 6 -8.79 10.88 19.75
C GLY A 6 -7.38 11.06 19.17
N ILE A 7 -7.17 12.19 18.49
CA ILE A 7 -5.86 12.60 17.98
C ILE A 7 -4.81 12.78 19.10
N PRO A 8 -5.13 13.33 20.30
CA PRO A 8 -4.15 13.51 21.37
C PRO A 8 -3.44 12.23 21.83
N GLY A 9 -4.17 11.11 21.96
CA GLY A 9 -3.54 9.85 22.34
C GLY A 9 -2.72 9.21 21.24
N LEU A 10 -3.13 9.40 19.99
CA LEU A 10 -2.33 8.95 18.86
C LEU A 10 -0.97 9.69 18.83
N ILE A 11 -0.95 10.99 19.14
CA ILE A 11 0.28 11.77 19.29
C ILE A 11 1.15 11.24 20.44
N LEU A 12 0.55 10.86 21.59
CA LEU A 12 1.29 10.29 22.71
C LEU A 12 1.95 8.96 22.34
N ILE A 13 1.21 8.07 21.68
CA ILE A 13 1.74 6.77 21.21
C ILE A 13 2.85 6.99 20.17
N LEU A 14 2.63 7.90 19.20
CA LEU A 14 3.65 8.26 18.22
C LEU A 14 4.90 8.80 18.90
N THR A 15 4.76 9.64 19.93
CA THR A 15 5.91 10.20 20.65
C THR A 15 6.72 9.11 21.34
N LEU A 16 6.08 8.15 22.01
CA LEU A 16 6.76 7.01 22.62
C LEU A 16 7.46 6.13 21.55
N ALA A 17 6.78 5.85 20.44
CA ALA A 17 7.37 5.12 19.32
C ALA A 17 8.57 5.88 18.73
N LEU A 18 8.48 7.20 18.63
CA LEU A 18 9.56 8.07 18.15
C LEU A 18 10.76 8.12 19.09
N ILE A 19 10.57 7.99 20.40
CA ILE A 19 11.68 7.89 21.35
C ILE A 19 12.43 6.56 21.16
N ILE A 20 11.71 5.47 20.93
CA ILE A 20 12.29 4.12 20.76
C ILE A 20 12.95 3.98 19.38
N PHE A 21 12.24 4.35 18.31
CA PHE A 21 12.68 4.14 16.93
C PHE A 21 13.39 5.34 16.33
N GLY A 22 13.15 6.55 16.82
CA GLY A 22 13.68 7.80 16.27
C GLY A 22 12.82 8.41 15.15
N PRO A 23 12.73 9.74 15.03
CA PRO A 23 11.92 10.44 14.01
C PRO A 23 12.37 10.26 12.58
N LYS A 24 13.62 9.85 12.36
CA LYS A 24 14.14 9.57 11.01
C LYS A 24 13.73 8.19 10.48
N LYS A 25 13.44 7.22 11.36
CA LYS A 25 13.16 5.83 10.94
C LYS A 25 11.75 5.66 10.37
N LEU A 26 10.74 6.34 10.91
CA LEU A 26 9.37 6.28 10.38
C LEU A 26 9.29 6.70 8.91
N PRO A 27 9.84 7.87 8.49
CA PRO A 27 9.89 8.26 7.08
C PRO A 27 10.71 7.32 6.20
N GLU A 28 11.82 6.79 6.72
CA GLU A 28 12.69 5.86 5.99
C GLU A 28 11.96 4.54 5.68
N ILE A 29 11.30 3.95 6.67
CA ILE A 29 10.48 2.73 6.51
C ILE A 29 9.31 3.01 5.56
N GLY A 30 8.62 4.15 5.73
CA GLY A 30 7.52 4.54 4.85
C GLY A 30 7.94 4.71 3.39
N ARG A 31 9.13 5.24 3.13
CA ARG A 31 9.69 5.36 1.76
C ARG A 31 10.01 3.99 1.17
N ALA A 32 10.69 3.13 1.92
CA ALA A 32 11.02 1.78 1.46
C ALA A 32 9.76 0.96 1.17
N PHE A 33 8.82 0.93 2.13
CA PHE A 33 7.54 0.24 1.97
C PHE A 33 6.71 0.83 0.84
N GLY A 34 6.69 2.16 0.70
CA GLY A 34 5.99 2.84 -0.39
C GLY A 34 6.55 2.51 -1.78
N GLN A 35 7.86 2.36 -1.91
CA GLN A 35 8.49 1.89 -3.16
C GLN A 35 8.06 0.46 -3.48
N THR A 36 8.10 -0.45 -2.50
CA THR A 36 7.62 -1.83 -2.66
C THR A 36 6.15 -1.89 -3.06
N LEU A 37 5.27 -1.14 -2.39
CA LEU A 37 3.85 -1.09 -2.75
C LEU A 37 3.62 -0.52 -4.15
N LYS A 38 4.43 0.46 -4.58
CA LYS A 38 4.33 1.05 -5.91
C LYS A 38 4.72 0.04 -6.99
N GLU A 39 5.81 -0.70 -6.79
CA GLU A 39 6.24 -1.76 -7.71
C GLU A 39 5.24 -2.91 -7.72
N PHE A 40 4.79 -3.36 -6.55
CA PHE A 40 3.75 -4.39 -6.44
C PHE A 40 2.49 -4.01 -7.22
N LYS A 41 1.97 -2.78 -7.02
CA LYS A 41 0.79 -2.27 -7.74
C LYS A 41 1.01 -2.26 -9.25
N LYS A 42 2.21 -1.88 -9.71
CA LYS A 42 2.56 -1.84 -11.14
C LYS A 42 2.52 -3.26 -11.72
N SER A 43 3.21 -4.21 -11.09
CA SER A 43 3.25 -5.60 -11.55
C SER A 43 1.87 -6.24 -11.53
N THR A 44 1.06 -6.02 -10.49
CA THR A 44 -0.32 -6.53 -10.45
C THR A 44 -1.18 -5.96 -11.58
N ARG A 45 -1.01 -4.68 -11.92
CA ARG A 45 -1.76 -4.04 -13.01
C ARG A 45 -1.35 -4.61 -14.36
N GLU A 46 -0.06 -4.79 -14.62
CA GLU A 46 0.44 -5.39 -15.86
C GLU A 46 -0.10 -6.82 -16.05
N LEU A 47 -0.04 -7.65 -15.00
CA LEU A 47 -0.60 -9.00 -15.03
C LEU A 47 -2.12 -9.00 -15.28
N THR A 48 -2.85 -8.05 -14.67
CA THR A 48 -4.30 -7.94 -14.86
C THR A 48 -4.65 -7.49 -16.27
N ASP A 49 -3.94 -6.49 -16.81
CA ASP A 49 -4.15 -5.98 -18.16
C ASP A 49 -3.85 -7.05 -19.21
N ASP A 50 -2.83 -7.89 -19.01
CA ASP A 50 -2.48 -8.96 -19.94
C ASP A 50 -3.49 -10.13 -19.88
N VAL A 51 -3.92 -10.54 -18.69
CA VAL A 51 -5.01 -11.53 -18.54
C VAL A 51 -6.32 -11.03 -19.17
N MET A 52 -6.64 -9.75 -19.02
CA MET A 52 -7.83 -9.15 -19.64
C MET A 52 -7.76 -9.16 -21.17
N LYS A 53 -6.59 -8.89 -21.76
CA LYS A 53 -6.40 -8.97 -23.22
C LYS A 53 -6.55 -10.40 -23.73
N ASP A 54 -5.95 -11.37 -23.05
CA ASP A 54 -6.03 -12.79 -23.44
C ASP A 54 -7.49 -13.29 -23.42
N VAL A 55 -8.26 -12.91 -22.40
CA VAL A 55 -9.70 -13.24 -22.28
C VAL A 55 -10.53 -12.57 -23.38
N GLU A 56 -10.22 -11.33 -23.74
CA GLU A 56 -10.93 -10.59 -24.80
C GLU A 56 -10.63 -11.18 -26.19
N GLU A 57 -9.38 -11.56 -26.47
CA GLU A 57 -9.00 -12.25 -27.72
C GLU A 57 -9.64 -13.64 -27.83
N GLU A 58 -9.73 -14.39 -26.73
CA GLU A 58 -10.38 -15.70 -26.72
C GLU A 58 -11.89 -15.56 -26.98
N LYS A 59 -12.57 -14.58 -26.38
CA LYS A 59 -13.99 -14.31 -26.65
C LYS A 59 -14.28 -13.93 -28.10
N GLN A 60 -13.42 -13.12 -28.72
CA GLN A 60 -13.58 -12.72 -30.12
C GLN A 60 -13.37 -13.88 -31.10
N LYS A 61 -12.55 -14.87 -30.76
CA LYS A 61 -12.39 -16.12 -31.53
C LYS A 61 -13.59 -17.05 -31.37
N LEU A 62 -14.28 -17.04 -30.23
CA LEU A 62 -15.49 -17.85 -30.02
C LEU A 62 -16.77 -17.27 -30.65
N THR A 63 -16.80 -15.97 -30.97
CA THR A 63 -17.98 -15.29 -31.55
C THR A 63 -17.89 -15.08 -33.07
N LYS A 64 -16.75 -15.39 -33.69
CA LYS A 64 -16.54 -15.42 -35.15
C LYS A 64 -16.64 -16.84 -35.68
#